data_AF-A0A2G6TH41-F1
#
_entry.id   AF-A0A2G6TH41-F1
#
_cell.length_a   1.000
_cell.length_b   1.000
_cell.length_c   1.000
_cell.angle_alpha   90.00
_cell.angle_beta   90.00
_cell.angle_gamma   90.00
#
_symmetry.space_group_name_H-M   'P 1'
#
loop_
_entity.id
_entity.type
_entity.pdbx_description
1 polymer ?
#
loop_
_entity_poly.entity_id
_entity_poly.type
_entity_poly.pdbx_seq_one_letter_code
_entity_poly.pdbx_strand_id
1 'polypeptide(L)'
;MRRITKMFKSLLLLSFVLLITNCATEEIGQKNVAQSSSEAKIWFDNHQKDYNTTVLNYIESLQWQNAIISEGEDGQIIEVPFNLSSNLSATTKEADQYNDHHRLMFIKDEQNGFKLFYIQILTNDENYKIQDKNYNYYNIKDTFYGKIFVQELATNAGTKIEFKKGKKLEPSLTARYSENEIQCVYYGYWYEDGHFEPLYEVGCYASGGSEPQYLPAPGYGGGTGSSSSENTDQTIAQKIEKNINSDNLAGCSKEVLEALKNATNCDIANILSKLGATNTIIVTVKTELPTDGKPAQTVRTNPQIKYNYTVRISSNYTSATTLFRASNILHEFTHAYFMSLIDDYNSTSNPVVFADTPTLFQAYCDRKYPPKPNELPNLHHKEMAETYVKAIGAALQEFQTGIPVIAGKTPSQIYTDLAWGGLRGTPIYNETFAVGSEDYKRIEARYAAESNGGTSGNQTAIGKPCKI
;
A
#
# COMPACT_ATOMS: atom_id res chain seq x y z
N MET A 1 66.56 -42.55 -5.22
CA MET A 1 65.15 -43.03 -5.22
C MET A 1 64.39 -42.85 -3.90
N ARG A 2 65.00 -43.02 -2.72
CA ARG A 2 64.28 -42.93 -1.41
C ARG A 2 63.68 -41.56 -1.03
N ARG A 3 64.13 -40.46 -1.63
CA ARG A 3 63.59 -39.09 -1.38
C ARG A 3 62.38 -38.75 -2.25
N ILE A 4 62.28 -39.31 -3.45
CA ILE A 4 61.17 -39.06 -4.39
C ILE A 4 59.88 -39.75 -3.91
N THR A 5 60.01 -40.95 -3.31
CA THR A 5 58.87 -41.67 -2.71
C THR A 5 58.31 -41.00 -1.45
N LYS A 6 59.09 -40.21 -0.71
CA LYS A 6 58.58 -39.42 0.43
C LYS A 6 57.80 -38.19 -0.02
N MET A 7 58.22 -37.50 -1.10
CA MET A 7 57.45 -36.40 -1.67
C MET A 7 56.12 -36.87 -2.26
N PHE A 8 56.11 -37.99 -2.98
CA PHE A 8 54.87 -38.53 -3.55
C PHE A 8 53.85 -38.94 -2.48
N LYS A 9 54.28 -39.56 -1.38
CA LYS A 9 53.38 -39.88 -0.27
C LYS A 9 52.81 -38.63 0.41
N SER A 10 53.61 -37.57 0.53
CA SER A 10 53.16 -36.30 1.14
C SER A 10 52.19 -35.54 0.23
N LEU A 11 52.39 -35.59 -1.10
CA LEU A 11 51.49 -34.96 -2.07
C LEU A 11 50.14 -35.70 -2.15
N LEU A 12 50.18 -37.05 -2.08
CA LEU A 12 48.96 -37.87 -2.08
C LEU A 12 48.12 -37.63 -0.81
N LEU A 13 48.78 -37.53 0.35
CA LEU A 13 48.11 -37.22 1.63
C LEU A 13 47.48 -35.82 1.61
N LEU A 14 48.16 -34.83 1.04
CA LEU A 14 47.64 -33.47 0.92
C LEU A 14 46.44 -33.40 -0.03
N SER A 15 46.47 -34.15 -1.14
CA SER A 15 45.32 -34.25 -2.06
C SER A 15 44.12 -34.93 -1.43
N PHE A 16 44.36 -35.94 -0.58
CA PHE A 16 43.30 -36.66 0.11
C PHE A 16 42.65 -35.76 1.17
N VAL A 17 43.44 -35.02 1.97
CA VAL A 17 42.94 -34.05 2.96
C VAL A 17 42.11 -32.94 2.30
N LEU A 18 42.51 -32.44 1.13
CA LEU A 18 41.76 -31.43 0.36
C LEU A 18 40.42 -31.95 -0.18
N LEU A 19 40.32 -33.25 -0.50
CA LEU A 19 39.07 -33.86 -0.96
C LEU A 19 38.05 -34.07 0.18
N ILE A 20 38.51 -34.39 1.40
CA ILE A 20 37.62 -34.58 2.57
C ILE A 20 37.12 -33.23 3.13
N THR A 21 37.88 -32.14 3.01
CA THR A 21 37.44 -30.81 3.47
C THR A 21 36.35 -30.19 2.59
N ASN A 22 36.30 -30.54 1.29
CA ASN A 22 35.25 -30.08 0.39
C ASN A 22 33.93 -30.85 0.56
N CYS A 23 33.96 -32.15 0.92
CA CYS A 23 32.74 -32.90 1.23
C CYS A 23 32.06 -32.42 2.52
N ALA A 24 32.84 -32.08 3.55
CA ALA A 24 32.30 -31.63 4.85
C ALA A 24 31.59 -30.26 4.77
N THR A 25 32.05 -29.38 3.87
CA THR A 25 31.44 -28.05 3.68
C THR A 25 30.09 -28.13 2.94
N GLU A 26 29.95 -29.05 1.99
CA GLU A 26 28.66 -29.32 1.32
C GLU A 26 27.63 -29.94 2.30
N GLU A 27 28.03 -30.89 3.15
CA GLU A 27 27.14 -31.49 4.15
C GLU A 27 26.64 -30.49 5.22
N ILE A 28 27.51 -29.56 5.65
CA ILE A 28 27.14 -28.51 6.61
C ILE A 28 26.17 -27.51 5.97
N GLY A 29 26.41 -27.11 4.72
CA GLY A 29 25.50 -26.25 3.96
C GLY A 29 24.13 -26.90 3.76
N GLN A 30 24.10 -28.20 3.45
CA GLN A 30 22.85 -28.95 3.25
C GLN A 30 22.06 -29.15 4.55
N LYS A 31 22.72 -29.32 5.69
CA LYS A 31 22.08 -29.36 7.02
C LYS A 31 21.43 -28.03 7.39
N ASN A 32 22.10 -26.91 7.14
CA ASN A 32 21.56 -25.57 7.43
C ASN A 32 20.33 -25.26 6.56
N VAL A 33 20.35 -25.63 5.28
CA VAL A 33 19.21 -25.48 4.36
C VAL A 33 17.99 -26.27 4.86
N ALA A 34 18.20 -27.52 5.26
CA ALA A 34 17.12 -28.37 5.79
C ALA A 34 16.52 -27.81 7.08
N GLN A 35 17.34 -27.20 7.95
CA GLN A 35 16.90 -26.62 9.21
C GLN A 35 16.02 -25.38 8.99
N SER A 36 16.50 -24.40 8.22
CA SER A 36 15.75 -23.16 7.94
C SER A 36 14.42 -23.43 7.22
N SER A 37 14.43 -24.33 6.23
CA SER A 37 13.19 -24.72 5.56
C SER A 37 12.21 -25.42 6.51
N SER A 38 12.70 -26.21 7.46
CA SER A 38 11.84 -26.86 8.47
C SER A 38 11.24 -25.86 9.45
N GLU A 39 12.00 -24.83 9.84
CA GLU A 39 11.52 -23.76 10.71
C GLU A 39 10.39 -22.97 10.06
N ALA A 40 10.59 -22.52 8.80
CA ALA A 40 9.56 -21.82 8.04
C ALA A 40 8.32 -22.70 7.83
N LYS A 41 8.50 -24.01 7.59
CA LYS A 41 7.38 -24.95 7.48
C LYS A 41 6.56 -25.03 8.76
N ILE A 42 7.21 -25.24 9.90
CA ILE A 42 6.52 -25.33 11.20
C ILE A 42 5.77 -24.04 11.49
N TRP A 43 6.39 -22.89 11.21
CA TRP A 43 5.72 -21.61 11.38
C TRP A 43 4.51 -21.48 10.45
N PHE A 44 4.67 -21.79 9.16
CA PHE A 44 3.59 -21.70 8.17
C PHE A 44 2.40 -22.58 8.53
N ASP A 45 2.65 -23.83 8.93
CA ASP A 45 1.58 -24.77 9.29
C ASP A 45 0.70 -24.24 10.45
N ASN A 46 1.29 -23.44 11.36
CA ASN A 46 0.61 -22.83 12.49
C ASN A 46 -0.09 -21.49 12.16
N HIS A 47 0.38 -20.75 11.14
CA HIS A 47 -0.09 -19.39 10.82
C HIS A 47 -0.82 -19.29 9.48
N GLN A 48 -0.88 -20.35 8.67
CA GLN A 48 -1.53 -20.31 7.34
C GLN A 48 -2.99 -19.82 7.39
N LYS A 49 -3.70 -20.08 8.50
CA LYS A 49 -5.10 -19.65 8.71
C LYS A 49 -5.24 -18.17 9.05
N ASP A 50 -4.16 -17.53 9.46
CA ASP A 50 -4.13 -16.09 9.75
C ASP A 50 -4.19 -15.27 8.47
N TYR A 51 -3.86 -15.90 7.34
CA TYR A 51 -3.93 -15.32 6.00
C TYR A 51 -5.26 -15.66 5.34
N ASN A 52 -6.18 -14.69 5.29
CA ASN A 52 -7.42 -14.80 4.52
C ASN A 52 -7.18 -14.50 3.03
N THR A 53 -6.24 -15.21 2.40
CA THR A 53 -5.93 -15.03 0.99
C THR A 53 -6.39 -16.22 0.16
N THR A 54 -6.97 -15.91 -0.98
CA THR A 54 -7.66 -16.89 -1.83
C THR A 54 -6.65 -17.81 -2.53
N VAL A 55 -5.39 -17.40 -2.72
CA VAL A 55 -4.35 -18.19 -3.41
C VAL A 55 -3.91 -19.41 -2.59
N LEU A 56 -3.86 -19.31 -1.26
CA LEU A 56 -3.44 -20.42 -0.38
C LEU A 56 -4.41 -21.60 -0.45
N ASN A 57 -5.69 -21.34 -0.73
CA ASN A 57 -6.71 -22.38 -0.87
C ASN A 57 -6.52 -23.25 -2.13
N TYR A 58 -5.74 -22.78 -3.10
CA TYR A 58 -5.56 -23.45 -4.39
C TYR A 58 -4.19 -24.10 -4.56
N ILE A 59 -3.33 -24.01 -3.53
CA ILE A 59 -2.03 -24.68 -3.53
C ILE A 59 -2.26 -26.19 -3.42
N GLU A 60 -1.82 -26.95 -4.42
CA GLU A 60 -1.89 -28.41 -4.39
C GLU A 60 -0.84 -28.98 -3.44
N SER A 61 0.41 -28.55 -3.60
CA SER A 61 1.51 -28.97 -2.73
C SER A 61 2.65 -27.96 -2.68
N LEU A 62 3.10 -27.65 -1.46
CA LEU A 62 4.33 -26.89 -1.21
C LEU A 62 5.54 -27.81 -1.27
N GLN A 63 6.51 -27.47 -2.10
CA GLN A 63 7.73 -28.26 -2.32
C GLN A 63 8.84 -27.87 -1.35
N TRP A 64 8.61 -28.06 -0.04
CA TRP A 64 9.57 -27.69 1.02
C TRP A 64 10.98 -28.29 0.83
N GLN A 65 11.07 -29.51 0.31
CA GLN A 65 12.36 -30.16 -0.01
C GLN A 65 13.14 -29.46 -1.14
N ASN A 66 12.45 -28.67 -1.96
CA ASN A 66 13.00 -27.87 -3.05
C ASN A 66 13.10 -26.39 -2.68
N ALA A 67 12.99 -26.04 -1.39
CA ALA A 67 13.12 -24.66 -0.95
C ALA A 67 14.47 -24.07 -1.36
N ILE A 68 14.42 -22.83 -1.83
CA ILE A 68 15.58 -22.02 -2.18
C ILE A 68 15.86 -21.12 -1.00
N ILE A 69 17.08 -21.21 -0.46
CA ILE A 69 17.51 -20.37 0.66
C ILE A 69 18.61 -19.45 0.16
N SER A 70 18.42 -18.16 0.39
CA SER A 70 19.35 -17.12 -0.02
C SER A 70 19.60 -16.15 1.12
N GLU A 71 20.83 -15.68 1.24
CA GLU A 71 21.28 -14.75 2.28
C GLU A 71 21.66 -13.42 1.64
N GLY A 72 21.24 -12.31 2.23
CA GLY A 72 21.54 -10.98 1.72
C GLY A 72 21.27 -9.88 2.74
N GLU A 73 20.99 -8.67 2.25
CA GLU A 73 20.81 -7.49 3.09
C GLU A 73 19.58 -7.57 4.02
N ASP A 74 18.51 -8.21 3.54
CA ASP A 74 17.29 -8.46 4.34
C ASP A 74 17.39 -9.76 5.17
N GLY A 75 18.60 -10.31 5.30
CA GLY A 75 18.87 -11.55 6.02
C GLY A 75 18.59 -12.80 5.20
N GLN A 76 18.10 -13.84 5.89
CA GLN A 76 17.81 -15.13 5.27
C GLN A 76 16.40 -15.14 4.69
N ILE A 77 16.32 -15.46 3.40
CA ILE A 77 15.07 -15.59 2.64
C ILE A 77 14.88 -17.06 2.30
N ILE A 78 13.66 -17.56 2.50
CA ILE A 78 13.28 -18.94 2.17
C ILE A 78 12.15 -18.86 1.14
N GLU A 79 12.41 -19.35 -0.06
CA GLU A 79 11.43 -19.43 -1.14
C GLU A 79 11.02 -20.88 -1.39
N VAL A 80 9.72 -21.16 -1.36
CA VAL A 80 9.16 -22.50 -1.47
C VAL A 80 8.32 -22.60 -2.74
N PRO A 81 8.79 -23.31 -3.76
CA PRO A 81 8.01 -23.55 -4.97
C PRO A 81 6.71 -24.31 -4.69
N PHE A 82 5.67 -24.02 -5.45
CA PHE A 82 4.44 -24.80 -5.43
C PHE A 82 3.73 -24.82 -6.78
N ASN A 83 2.83 -25.79 -6.92
CA ASN A 83 1.88 -25.86 -8.03
C ASN A 83 0.48 -25.50 -7.54
N LEU A 84 -0.29 -24.83 -8.41
CA LEU A 84 -1.72 -24.66 -8.22
C LEU A 84 -2.44 -25.97 -8.60
N SER A 85 -3.63 -26.18 -8.04
CA SER A 85 -4.51 -27.30 -8.38
C SER A 85 -4.84 -27.33 -9.89
N SER A 86 -5.07 -28.54 -10.42
CA SER A 86 -5.22 -28.79 -11.87
C SER A 86 -6.24 -27.86 -12.54
N ASN A 87 -5.87 -27.30 -13.71
CA ASN A 87 -6.64 -26.36 -14.55
C ASN A 87 -6.69 -24.90 -14.08
N LEU A 88 -5.98 -24.57 -12.99
CA LEU A 88 -5.73 -23.17 -12.60
C LEU A 88 -4.43 -22.67 -13.20
N SER A 89 -4.49 -21.46 -13.75
CA SER A 89 -3.31 -20.69 -14.18
C SER A 89 -3.58 -19.22 -13.94
N ALA A 90 -2.53 -18.42 -13.97
CA ALA A 90 -2.70 -16.98 -14.04
C ALA A 90 -2.61 -16.42 -15.46
N THR A 91 -3.49 -15.47 -15.74
CA THR A 91 -3.57 -14.79 -17.03
C THR A 91 -3.90 -13.32 -16.84
N THR A 92 -3.61 -12.51 -17.86
CA THR A 92 -4.26 -11.21 -18.01
C THR A 92 -5.67 -11.38 -18.57
N LYS A 93 -6.45 -10.30 -18.56
CA LYS A 93 -7.81 -10.28 -19.12
C LYS A 93 -7.86 -10.62 -20.63
N GLU A 94 -6.74 -10.48 -21.35
CA GLU A 94 -6.63 -10.86 -22.77
C GLU A 94 -6.31 -12.35 -23.02
N ALA A 95 -6.22 -13.18 -21.97
CA ALA A 95 -6.14 -14.64 -22.10
C ALA A 95 -4.83 -15.20 -22.71
N ASP A 96 -3.72 -14.44 -22.66
CA ASP A 96 -2.39 -14.98 -22.99
C ASP A 96 -1.96 -15.95 -21.88
N GLN A 97 -1.90 -17.26 -22.16
CA GLN A 97 -1.33 -18.23 -21.23
C GLN A 97 0.16 -17.93 -21.03
N TYR A 98 0.50 -17.39 -19.86
CA TYR A 98 1.88 -17.25 -19.44
C TYR A 98 2.40 -18.60 -18.95
N ASN A 99 3.66 -18.91 -19.22
CA ASN A 99 4.36 -19.94 -18.48
C ASN A 99 4.65 -19.36 -17.08
N ASP A 100 3.72 -19.65 -16.15
CA ASP A 100 3.70 -19.12 -14.80
C ASP A 100 4.28 -20.10 -13.79
N HIS A 101 4.96 -19.53 -12.81
CA HIS A 101 5.64 -20.26 -11.76
C HIS A 101 5.39 -19.57 -10.42
N HIS A 102 5.15 -20.35 -9.38
CA HIS A 102 4.70 -19.83 -8.09
C HIS A 102 5.62 -20.23 -6.94
N ARG A 103 5.85 -19.27 -6.04
CA ARG A 103 6.58 -19.51 -4.79
C ARG A 103 5.92 -18.80 -3.63
N LEU A 104 6.04 -19.37 -2.43
CA LEU A 104 5.88 -18.62 -1.19
C LEU A 104 7.26 -18.16 -0.73
N MET A 105 7.38 -16.89 -0.35
CA MET A 105 8.61 -16.32 0.17
C MET A 105 8.41 -15.96 1.64
N PHE A 106 9.35 -16.40 2.47
CA PHE A 106 9.38 -16.20 3.90
C PHE A 106 10.58 -15.33 4.27
N ILE A 107 10.32 -14.20 4.91
CA ILE A 107 11.35 -13.29 5.43
C ILE A 107 11.23 -13.28 6.94
N LYS A 108 12.30 -13.57 7.67
CA LYS A 108 12.27 -13.52 9.15
C LYS A 108 12.02 -12.09 9.61
N ASP A 109 11.12 -11.92 10.58
CA ASP A 109 10.91 -10.64 11.25
C ASP A 109 11.76 -10.51 12.53
N GLU A 110 11.74 -9.32 13.14
CA GLU A 110 12.53 -8.99 14.34
C GLU A 110 12.12 -9.80 15.60
N GLN A 111 10.96 -10.47 15.59
CA GLN A 111 10.44 -11.27 16.69
C GLN A 111 10.65 -12.78 16.50
N ASN A 112 11.48 -13.18 15.53
CA ASN A 112 11.63 -14.57 15.07
C ASN A 112 10.34 -15.17 14.47
N GLY A 113 9.40 -14.33 14.03
CA GLY A 113 8.31 -14.71 13.15
C GLY A 113 8.70 -14.63 11.68
N PHE A 114 7.73 -14.81 10.77
CA PHE A 114 7.94 -14.65 9.33
C PHE A 114 6.91 -13.70 8.74
N LYS A 115 7.37 -12.84 7.82
CA LYS A 115 6.53 -12.20 6.82
C LYS A 115 6.36 -13.14 5.63
N LEU A 116 5.13 -13.27 5.16
CA LEU A 116 4.76 -14.20 4.11
C LEU A 116 4.35 -13.45 2.83
N PHE A 117 5.00 -13.81 1.73
CA PHE A 117 4.74 -13.24 0.42
C PHE A 117 4.41 -14.34 -0.59
N TYR A 118 3.53 -14.00 -1.53
CA TYR A 118 3.29 -14.76 -2.73
C TYR A 118 4.11 -14.19 -3.88
N ILE A 119 4.85 -15.05 -4.56
CA ILE A 119 5.66 -14.72 -5.73
C ILE A 119 5.11 -15.44 -6.94
N GLN A 120 4.91 -14.69 -8.01
CA GLN A 120 4.56 -15.21 -9.31
C GLN A 120 5.55 -14.76 -10.36
N ILE A 121 6.04 -15.69 -11.15
CA ILE A 121 7.08 -15.46 -12.15
C ILE A 121 6.49 -15.86 -13.49
N LEU A 122 6.40 -14.90 -14.41
CA LEU A 122 5.92 -15.11 -15.79
C LEU A 122 7.12 -15.02 -16.72
N THR A 123 7.50 -16.12 -17.35
CA THR A 123 8.65 -16.16 -18.26
C THR A 123 8.51 -17.19 -19.35
N ASN A 124 8.83 -16.81 -20.59
CA ASN A 124 8.90 -17.72 -21.72
C ASN A 124 10.31 -18.29 -21.93
N ASP A 125 11.21 -18.13 -20.95
CA ASP A 125 12.54 -18.75 -21.00
C ASP A 125 12.40 -20.26 -20.78
N GLU A 126 12.57 -21.03 -21.85
CA GLU A 126 12.52 -22.51 -21.81
C GLU A 126 13.58 -23.13 -20.87
N ASN A 127 14.63 -22.37 -20.51
CA ASN A 127 15.66 -22.83 -19.58
C ASN A 127 15.36 -22.46 -18.13
N TYR A 128 14.30 -21.70 -17.87
CA TYR A 128 13.90 -21.37 -16.51
C TYR A 128 13.45 -22.62 -15.78
N LYS A 129 14.02 -22.84 -14.59
CA LYS A 129 13.59 -23.89 -13.68
C LYS A 129 13.18 -23.26 -12.38
N ILE A 130 11.95 -23.53 -11.94
CA ILE A 130 11.40 -22.99 -10.69
C ILE A 130 12.24 -23.32 -9.45
N GLN A 131 13.07 -24.36 -9.52
CA GLN A 131 13.96 -24.82 -8.44
C GLN A 131 15.42 -24.34 -8.61
N ASP A 132 15.73 -23.55 -9.64
CA ASP A 132 17.09 -23.05 -9.85
C ASP A 132 17.43 -22.03 -8.75
N LYS A 133 18.36 -22.40 -7.89
CA LYS A 133 18.81 -21.58 -6.76
C LYS A 133 19.46 -20.27 -7.18
N ASN A 134 19.86 -20.13 -8.45
CA ASN A 134 20.40 -18.87 -8.99
C ASN A 134 19.29 -17.90 -9.47
N TYR A 135 18.03 -18.32 -9.42
CA TYR A 135 16.86 -17.48 -9.57
C TYR A 135 16.18 -17.37 -8.22
N ASN A 136 16.53 -16.36 -7.45
CA ASN A 136 16.01 -16.11 -6.11
C ASN A 136 15.85 -14.60 -5.87
N TYR A 137 15.33 -14.23 -4.71
CA TYR A 137 15.09 -12.86 -4.30
C TYR A 137 16.31 -11.92 -4.50
N TYR A 138 17.52 -12.39 -4.18
CA TYR A 138 18.75 -11.61 -4.34
C TYR A 138 19.42 -11.74 -5.71
N ASN A 139 19.03 -12.69 -6.55
CA ASN A 139 19.74 -12.98 -7.80
C ASN A 139 18.79 -13.36 -8.94
N ILE A 140 18.82 -12.56 -9.99
CA ILE A 140 18.14 -12.81 -11.27
C ILE A 140 19.21 -12.92 -12.36
N LYS A 141 19.20 -14.00 -13.13
CA LYS A 141 20.20 -14.20 -14.19
C LYS A 141 20.10 -13.11 -15.24
N ASP A 142 21.26 -12.71 -15.77
CA ASP A 142 21.46 -11.79 -16.89
C ASP A 142 20.80 -12.22 -18.22
N THR A 143 20.32 -13.45 -18.29
CA THR A 143 19.59 -14.01 -19.43
C THR A 143 18.08 -13.96 -19.27
N PHE A 144 17.57 -13.58 -18.09
CA PHE A 144 16.15 -13.60 -17.79
C PHE A 144 15.35 -12.56 -18.58
N TYR A 145 14.22 -13.00 -19.13
CA TYR A 145 13.17 -12.16 -19.68
C TYR A 145 11.84 -12.58 -19.08
N GLY A 146 11.16 -11.65 -18.43
CA GLY A 146 9.91 -11.97 -17.77
C GLY A 146 9.43 -10.89 -16.83
N LYS A 147 8.31 -11.19 -16.17
CA LYS A 147 7.69 -10.35 -15.15
C LYS A 147 7.64 -11.13 -13.84
N ILE A 148 7.98 -10.49 -12.73
CA ILE A 148 7.87 -11.06 -11.39
C ILE A 148 6.87 -10.21 -10.61
N PHE A 149 5.88 -10.86 -10.03
CA PHE A 149 4.88 -10.28 -9.14
C PHE A 149 5.18 -10.74 -7.73
N VAL A 150 5.16 -9.81 -6.79
CA VAL A 150 5.38 -10.07 -5.37
C VAL A 150 4.23 -9.44 -4.60
N GLN A 151 3.55 -10.21 -3.74
CA GLN A 151 2.45 -9.74 -2.91
C GLN A 151 2.65 -10.15 -1.46
N GLU A 152 2.53 -9.22 -0.52
CA GLU A 152 2.47 -9.53 0.91
C GLU A 152 1.08 -10.04 1.28
N LEU A 153 1.01 -11.24 1.86
CA LEU A 153 -0.30 -11.89 2.10
C LEU A 153 -1.07 -11.28 3.29
N ALA A 154 -0.40 -10.60 4.21
CA ALA A 154 -1.06 -9.93 5.34
C ALA A 154 -1.80 -8.65 4.91
N THR A 155 -1.21 -7.88 3.99
CA THR A 155 -1.68 -6.55 3.59
C THR A 155 -2.35 -6.55 2.21
N ASN A 156 -2.13 -7.60 1.41
CA ASN A 156 -2.42 -7.67 -0.03
C ASN A 156 -1.70 -6.62 -0.88
N ALA A 157 -0.72 -5.92 -0.32
CA ALA A 157 0.14 -5.00 -1.09
C ALA A 157 1.00 -5.81 -2.05
N GLY A 158 1.09 -5.38 -3.31
CA GLY A 158 1.88 -6.09 -4.31
C GLY A 158 2.57 -5.17 -5.31
N THR A 159 3.63 -5.70 -5.92
CA THR A 159 4.45 -5.00 -6.91
C THR A 159 4.75 -5.90 -8.11
N LYS A 160 5.00 -5.29 -9.27
CA LYS A 160 5.38 -5.96 -10.51
C LYS A 160 6.74 -5.44 -10.96
N ILE A 161 7.66 -6.36 -11.22
CA ILE A 161 9.01 -6.06 -11.69
C ILE A 161 9.19 -6.71 -13.05
N GLU A 162 9.49 -5.91 -14.08
CA GLU A 162 9.79 -6.43 -15.41
C GLU A 162 11.30 -6.51 -15.63
N PHE A 163 11.76 -7.59 -16.26
CA PHE A 163 13.17 -7.83 -16.53
C PHE A 163 13.42 -8.07 -18.01
N LYS A 164 14.52 -7.50 -18.52
CA LYS A 164 15.05 -7.74 -19.86
C LYS A 164 16.55 -7.99 -19.77
N LYS A 165 16.98 -9.21 -20.12
CA LYS A 165 18.37 -9.66 -19.93
C LYS A 165 18.83 -9.50 -18.48
N GLY A 166 18.00 -9.97 -17.54
CA GLY A 166 18.24 -9.90 -16.10
C GLY A 166 18.31 -8.50 -15.50
N LYS A 167 18.18 -7.46 -16.31
CA LYS A 167 18.11 -6.08 -15.83
C LYS A 167 16.66 -5.70 -15.64
N LYS A 168 16.37 -5.16 -14.47
CA LYS A 168 15.11 -4.50 -14.21
C LYS A 168 14.87 -3.42 -15.26
N LEU A 169 13.71 -3.46 -15.88
CA LEU A 169 13.23 -2.38 -16.72
C LEU A 169 12.61 -1.33 -15.81
N GLU A 170 13.30 -0.20 -15.71
CA GLU A 170 12.73 0.96 -15.05
C GLU A 170 11.59 1.52 -15.92
N PRO A 171 10.41 1.79 -15.33
CA PRO A 171 9.34 2.47 -16.03
C PRO A 171 9.84 3.78 -16.64
N SER A 172 9.41 4.08 -17.87
CA SER A 172 9.72 5.37 -18.48
C SER A 172 9.06 6.49 -17.67
N LEU A 173 9.89 7.38 -17.11
CA LEU A 173 9.48 8.54 -16.33
C LEU A 173 8.64 9.56 -17.12
N THR A 174 8.56 9.42 -18.44
CA THR A 174 7.87 10.33 -19.36
C THR A 174 6.81 9.63 -20.21
N ALA A 175 6.57 8.33 -20.00
CA ALA A 175 5.48 7.64 -20.68
C ALA A 175 4.14 8.24 -20.25
N ARG A 176 3.32 8.61 -21.23
CA ARG A 176 1.95 9.06 -20.97
C ARG A 176 1.15 7.88 -20.45
N TYR A 177 0.47 8.07 -19.32
CA TYR A 177 -0.49 7.12 -18.80
C TYR A 177 -1.59 6.91 -19.85
N SER A 178 -1.76 5.66 -20.28
CA SER A 178 -2.86 5.25 -21.13
C SER A 178 -3.83 4.46 -20.24
N GLU A 179 -5.08 4.92 -20.11
CA GLU A 179 -6.14 4.14 -19.43
C GLU A 179 -6.32 2.74 -20.05
N ASN A 180 -5.89 2.55 -21.30
CA ASN A 180 -5.89 1.26 -21.99
C ASN A 180 -4.71 0.34 -21.60
N GLU A 181 -3.85 0.72 -20.65
CA GLU A 181 -2.67 -0.05 -20.24
C GLU A 181 -2.72 -0.54 -18.77
N ILE A 182 -3.90 -0.50 -18.13
CA ILE A 182 -4.14 -1.18 -16.84
C ILE A 182 -4.26 -2.68 -17.10
N GLN A 183 -3.19 -3.42 -16.89
CA GLN A 183 -3.15 -4.88 -16.95
C GLN A 183 -3.39 -5.46 -15.55
N CYS A 184 -4.50 -6.17 -15.39
CA CYS A 184 -4.80 -6.93 -14.19
C CYS A 184 -4.47 -8.41 -14.42
N VAL A 185 -3.87 -9.03 -13.41
CA VAL A 185 -3.56 -10.46 -13.40
C VAL A 185 -4.59 -11.16 -12.52
N TYR A 186 -5.16 -12.24 -13.06
CA TYR A 186 -6.14 -13.07 -12.38
C TYR A 186 -5.66 -14.51 -12.36
N TYR A 187 -5.96 -15.24 -11.29
CA TYR A 187 -5.98 -16.71 -11.36
C TYR A 187 -7.41 -17.20 -11.54
N GLY A 188 -7.56 -18.24 -12.34
CA GLY A 188 -8.86 -18.73 -12.74
C GLY A 188 -8.81 -20.04 -13.50
N TYR A 189 -10.00 -20.60 -13.78
CA TYR A 189 -10.12 -21.88 -14.47
C TYR A 189 -10.08 -21.68 -15.98
N TRP A 190 -9.25 -22.48 -16.65
CA TRP A 190 -9.44 -22.72 -18.07
C TRP A 190 -10.38 -23.89 -18.29
N TYR A 191 -11.39 -23.65 -19.11
CA TYR A 191 -12.30 -24.67 -19.59
C TYR A 191 -11.80 -25.25 -20.91
N GLU A 192 -12.25 -26.46 -21.26
CA GLU A 192 -11.82 -27.18 -22.48
C GLU A 192 -12.15 -26.42 -23.77
N ASP A 193 -13.13 -25.51 -23.73
CA ASP A 193 -13.51 -24.64 -24.84
C ASP A 193 -12.64 -23.38 -24.98
N GLY A 194 -11.61 -23.23 -24.13
CA GLY A 194 -10.73 -22.08 -24.10
C GLY A 194 -11.32 -20.87 -23.37
N HIS A 195 -12.43 -21.02 -22.65
CA HIS A 195 -12.93 -19.98 -21.76
C HIS A 195 -12.09 -19.89 -20.49
N PHE A 196 -11.77 -18.67 -20.04
CA PHE A 196 -11.13 -18.40 -18.75
C PHE A 196 -12.12 -17.75 -17.78
N GLU A 197 -12.33 -18.37 -16.62
CA GLU A 197 -13.13 -17.80 -15.54
C GLU A 197 -12.23 -17.28 -14.41
N PRO A 198 -12.09 -15.95 -14.24
CA PRO A 198 -11.30 -15.38 -13.16
C PRO A 198 -11.94 -15.71 -11.81
N LEU A 199 -11.17 -16.28 -10.89
CA LEU A 199 -11.59 -16.52 -9.51
C LEU A 199 -11.16 -15.40 -8.57
N TYR A 200 -10.01 -14.79 -8.84
CA TYR A 200 -9.46 -13.74 -8.01
C TYR A 200 -8.46 -12.89 -8.78
N GLU A 201 -8.48 -11.60 -8.47
CA GLU A 201 -7.52 -10.63 -8.98
C GLU A 201 -6.27 -10.62 -8.10
N VAL A 202 -5.14 -11.07 -8.65
CA VAL A 202 -3.82 -10.97 -8.00
C VAL A 202 -3.46 -9.50 -7.79
N GLY A 203 -3.74 -8.67 -8.80
CA GLY A 203 -3.56 -7.22 -8.76
C GLY A 203 -3.66 -6.57 -10.14
N CYS A 204 -3.89 -5.26 -10.17
CA CYS A 204 -3.94 -4.42 -11.37
C CYS A 204 -2.75 -3.47 -11.44
N TYR A 205 -2.22 -3.24 -12.64
CA TYR A 205 -1.07 -2.36 -12.84
C TYR A 205 -1.21 -1.56 -14.12
N ALA A 206 -1.00 -0.25 -14.03
CA ALA A 206 -0.90 0.61 -15.21
C ALA A 206 0.53 0.66 -15.74
N SER A 207 0.68 0.75 -17.05
CA SER A 207 1.97 0.95 -17.69
C SER A 207 2.28 2.46 -17.74
N GLY A 208 3.44 2.87 -17.22
CA GLY A 208 3.85 4.28 -17.15
C GLY A 208 3.53 4.94 -15.81
N GLY A 209 4.44 4.80 -14.85
CA GLY A 209 4.36 5.42 -13.52
C GLY A 209 5.43 4.84 -12.61
N SER A 210 5.98 5.65 -11.70
CA SER A 210 7.04 5.28 -10.75
C SER A 210 6.63 4.13 -9.83
N GLU A 211 7.65 3.43 -9.30
CA GLU A 211 7.55 2.22 -8.48
C GLU A 211 6.47 2.26 -7.38
N PRO A 212 5.72 1.16 -7.19
CA PRO A 212 5.13 0.86 -5.89
C PRO A 212 6.26 0.48 -4.92
N GLN A 213 6.71 1.42 -4.08
CA GLN A 213 7.58 1.11 -2.93
C GLN A 213 6.73 0.75 -1.71
N TYR A 214 6.11 -0.42 -1.76
CA TYR A 214 5.77 -1.18 -0.56
C TYR A 214 6.20 -2.60 -0.83
N LEU A 215 7.44 -2.91 -0.44
CA LEU A 215 8.11 -4.21 -0.25
C LEU A 215 9.63 -3.91 -0.20
N PRO A 216 10.46 -4.68 0.52
CA PRO A 216 11.90 -4.55 0.35
C PRO A 216 12.20 -4.94 -1.11
N ALA A 217 12.52 -3.95 -1.93
CA ALA A 217 13.18 -4.22 -3.19
C ALA A 217 14.65 -4.40 -2.84
N PRO A 218 15.33 -5.47 -3.30
CA PRO A 218 16.75 -5.60 -3.08
C PRO A 218 17.44 -4.33 -3.57
N GLY A 219 18.19 -3.69 -2.67
CA GLY A 219 19.19 -2.70 -3.01
C GLY A 219 20.26 -3.40 -3.83
N TYR A 220 20.04 -3.49 -5.14
CA TYR A 220 21.06 -3.96 -6.08
C TYR A 220 22.19 -2.92 -6.17
N GLY A 221 23.04 -2.90 -5.14
CA GLY A 221 24.38 -2.31 -5.09
C GLY A 221 24.47 -0.77 -5.06
N GLY A 222 24.76 -0.19 -3.89
CA GLY A 222 25.34 1.16 -3.81
C GLY A 222 25.36 1.87 -2.44
N GLY A 223 26.25 1.47 -1.52
CA GLY A 223 27.00 2.40 -0.65
C GLY A 223 26.32 3.12 0.55
N THR A 224 26.61 2.59 1.75
CA THR A 224 26.97 3.25 3.05
C THR A 224 26.04 4.27 3.73
N GLY A 225 25.69 3.99 5.01
CA GLY A 225 25.29 5.03 5.97
C GLY A 225 24.65 4.62 7.33
N SER A 226 25.44 4.01 8.22
CA SER A 226 25.44 4.09 9.72
C SER A 226 24.16 4.35 10.58
N SER A 227 24.03 3.45 11.59
CA SER A 227 23.72 3.64 13.03
C SER A 227 22.30 3.91 13.54
N SER A 228 21.69 2.84 14.07
CA SER A 228 21.19 2.63 15.45
C SER A 228 20.54 3.78 16.24
N SER A 229 19.29 3.56 16.68
CA SER A 229 18.93 3.55 18.11
C SER A 229 17.51 3.03 18.32
N GLU A 230 17.33 2.14 19.29
CA GLU A 230 16.04 1.66 19.78
C GLU A 230 15.12 2.82 20.21
N ASN A 231 14.07 3.04 19.44
CA ASN A 231 12.75 3.46 19.91
C ASN A 231 11.78 2.52 19.19
N THR A 232 10.72 2.04 19.83
CA THR A 232 9.62 1.38 19.11
C THR A 232 9.26 2.26 17.90
N ASP A 233 9.56 1.81 16.68
CA ASP A 233 9.53 2.66 15.50
C ASP A 233 8.09 3.05 15.18
N GLN A 234 7.66 4.18 15.76
CA GLN A 234 6.37 4.77 15.44
C GLN A 234 6.36 5.12 13.96
N THR A 235 5.34 4.64 13.25
CA THR A 235 5.11 5.02 11.85
C THR A 235 5.00 6.54 11.74
N ILE A 236 5.31 7.10 10.57
CA ILE A 236 5.18 8.55 10.33
C ILE A 236 3.76 9.02 10.63
N ALA A 237 2.77 8.23 10.25
CA ALA A 237 1.37 8.46 10.57
C ALA A 237 1.08 8.61 12.08
N GLN A 238 1.62 7.71 12.91
CA GLN A 238 1.50 7.79 14.37
C GLN A 238 2.23 9.02 14.94
N LYS A 239 3.38 9.38 14.37
CA LYS A 239 4.11 10.60 14.75
C LYS A 239 3.30 11.87 14.43
N ILE A 240 2.62 11.92 13.28
CA ILE A 240 1.72 13.03 12.92
C ILE A 240 0.60 13.14 13.94
N GLU A 241 -0.07 12.02 14.24
CA GLU A 241 -1.20 12.03 15.17
C GLU A 241 -0.81 12.50 16.58
N LYS A 242 0.36 12.08 17.07
CA LYS A 242 0.92 12.53 18.34
C LYS A 242 1.25 14.03 18.34
N ASN A 243 1.56 14.61 17.17
CA ASN A 243 1.89 16.02 17.00
C ASN A 243 0.67 16.92 16.76
N ILE A 244 -0.55 16.38 16.86
CA ILE A 244 -1.78 17.18 16.80
C ILE A 244 -1.92 18.00 18.08
N ASN A 245 -1.82 19.33 17.97
CA ASN A 245 -2.16 20.23 19.06
C ASN A 245 -3.65 20.59 18.98
N SER A 246 -4.43 20.21 20.00
CA SER A 246 -5.87 20.46 20.12
C SER A 246 -6.24 21.33 21.33
N ASP A 247 -5.27 22.05 21.92
CA ASP A 247 -5.48 22.81 23.15
C ASP A 247 -6.57 23.88 23.00
N ASN A 248 -6.63 24.49 21.83
CA ASN A 248 -7.60 25.53 21.47
C ASN A 248 -8.86 25.01 20.76
N LEU A 249 -9.02 23.68 20.69
CA LEU A 249 -10.27 23.07 20.23
C LEU A 249 -11.21 22.91 21.43
N ALA A 250 -12.46 23.32 21.28
CA ALA A 250 -13.41 23.39 22.39
C ALA A 250 -14.65 22.51 22.18
N GLY A 251 -15.31 22.20 23.31
CA GLY A 251 -16.59 21.50 23.38
C GLY A 251 -16.55 20.11 22.73
N CYS A 252 -17.69 19.69 22.21
CA CYS A 252 -17.84 18.38 21.57
C CYS A 252 -16.87 18.15 20.38
N SER A 253 -16.37 19.20 19.70
CA SER A 253 -15.37 18.99 18.63
C SER A 253 -14.05 18.44 19.16
N LYS A 254 -13.67 18.80 20.40
CA LYS A 254 -12.48 18.23 21.07
C LYS A 254 -12.70 16.75 21.39
N GLU A 255 -13.86 16.41 21.94
CA GLU A 255 -14.22 15.03 22.26
C GLU A 255 -14.22 14.15 21.01
N VAL A 256 -14.76 14.66 19.90
CA VAL A 256 -14.74 13.96 18.61
C VAL A 256 -13.31 13.74 18.11
N LEU A 257 -12.45 14.75 18.18
CA LEU A 257 -11.05 14.60 17.78
C LEU A 257 -10.32 13.55 18.63
N GLU A 258 -10.50 13.57 19.95
CA GLU A 258 -9.88 12.57 20.83
C GLU A 258 -10.46 11.17 20.59
N ALA A 259 -11.76 11.05 20.29
CA ALA A 259 -12.35 9.77 19.92
C ALA A 259 -11.79 9.24 18.59
N LEU A 260 -11.54 10.12 17.61
CA LEU A 260 -10.88 9.75 16.35
C LEU A 260 -9.45 9.28 16.60
N LYS A 261 -8.64 9.98 17.40
CA LYS A 261 -7.26 9.56 17.74
C LYS A 261 -7.19 8.20 18.46
N ASN A 262 -8.25 7.80 19.17
CA ASN A 262 -8.27 6.56 19.94
C ASN A 262 -9.01 5.40 19.23
N ALA A 263 -9.42 5.57 17.96
CA ALA A 263 -10.08 4.52 17.19
C ALA A 263 -9.07 3.43 16.77
N THR A 264 -9.53 2.19 16.54
CA THR A 264 -8.63 1.05 16.32
C THR A 264 -8.22 0.85 14.86
N ASN A 265 -9.09 1.12 13.87
CA ASN A 265 -8.72 1.07 12.44
C ASN A 265 -8.98 2.38 11.68
N CYS A 266 -9.51 3.40 12.37
CA CYS A 266 -9.87 4.69 11.83
C CYS A 266 -9.31 5.87 12.64
N ASP A 267 -8.19 5.63 13.32
CA ASP A 267 -7.37 6.73 13.82
C ASP A 267 -6.84 7.57 12.66
N ILE A 268 -6.49 8.81 12.97
CA ILE A 268 -6.01 9.76 11.97
C ILE A 268 -4.73 9.21 11.35
N ALA A 269 -3.92 8.50 12.14
CA ALA A 269 -2.76 7.76 11.66
C ALA A 269 -3.13 6.73 10.57
N ASN A 270 -4.15 5.89 10.74
CA ASN A 270 -4.54 4.89 9.74
C ASN A 270 -5.02 5.52 8.43
N ILE A 271 -5.72 6.65 8.51
CA ILE A 271 -6.07 7.41 7.30
C ILE A 271 -4.79 7.87 6.63
N LEU A 272 -3.94 8.64 7.32
CA LEU A 272 -2.68 9.17 6.79
C LEU A 272 -1.73 8.07 6.27
N SER A 273 -1.71 6.91 6.90
CA SER A 273 -0.96 5.73 6.48
C SER A 273 -1.49 5.19 5.15
N LYS A 274 -2.82 5.06 5.00
CA LYS A 274 -3.45 4.71 3.72
C LYS A 274 -3.22 5.77 2.64
N LEU A 275 -2.96 7.01 3.05
CA LEU A 275 -2.59 8.08 2.11
C LEU A 275 -1.11 8.02 1.74
N GLY A 276 -0.28 7.18 2.36
CA GLY A 276 1.16 7.15 2.09
C GLY A 276 1.90 8.34 2.71
N ALA A 277 1.57 8.73 3.93
CA ALA A 277 2.31 9.80 4.62
C ALA A 277 3.78 9.44 4.84
N THR A 278 4.66 10.09 4.07
CA THR A 278 6.14 9.93 4.13
C THR A 278 6.84 10.96 5.00
N ASN A 279 6.15 12.04 5.39
CA ASN A 279 6.71 13.13 6.19
C ASN A 279 5.85 13.48 7.39
N THR A 280 6.50 13.80 8.51
CA THR A 280 5.78 14.27 9.71
C THR A 280 5.35 15.72 9.51
N ILE A 281 4.08 16.01 9.79
CA ILE A 281 3.49 17.34 9.77
C ILE A 281 3.08 17.76 11.18
N ILE A 282 3.05 19.07 11.42
CA ILE A 282 2.52 19.68 12.63
C ILE A 282 1.13 20.24 12.30
N VAL A 283 0.12 19.77 13.02
CA VAL A 283 -1.26 20.21 12.84
C VAL A 283 -1.78 20.83 14.14
N THR A 284 -2.18 22.10 14.08
CA THR A 284 -2.93 22.75 15.16
C THR A 284 -4.41 22.75 14.81
N VAL A 285 -5.25 22.19 15.66
CA VAL A 285 -6.71 22.18 15.50
C VAL A 285 -7.32 23.13 16.52
N LYS A 286 -8.17 24.05 16.06
CA LYS A 286 -8.79 25.05 16.95
C LYS A 286 -10.22 25.39 16.54
N THR A 287 -11.00 25.83 17.53
CA THR A 287 -12.31 26.42 17.28
C THR A 287 -12.12 27.86 16.80
N GLU A 288 -12.34 28.10 15.50
CA GLU A 288 -12.24 29.42 14.87
C GLU A 288 -13.10 29.42 13.61
N LEU A 289 -13.70 30.57 13.26
CA LEU A 289 -14.51 30.69 12.05
C LEU A 289 -13.62 30.60 10.79
N PRO A 290 -13.92 29.68 9.87
CA PRO A 290 -13.30 29.66 8.54
C PRO A 290 -13.56 30.95 7.75
N THR A 291 -12.59 31.36 6.93
CA THR A 291 -12.67 32.66 6.21
C THR A 291 -13.73 32.69 5.12
N ASP A 292 -14.20 31.53 4.65
CA ASP A 292 -15.20 31.36 3.61
C ASP A 292 -16.57 30.91 4.16
N GLY A 293 -16.75 30.93 5.49
CA GLY A 293 -17.99 30.54 6.14
C GLY A 293 -18.29 29.03 6.12
N LYS A 294 -17.34 28.21 5.65
CA LYS A 294 -17.45 26.75 5.65
C LYS A 294 -17.47 26.18 7.08
N PRO A 295 -17.88 24.91 7.26
CA PRO A 295 -17.87 24.28 8.58
C PRO A 295 -16.47 24.01 9.13
N ALA A 296 -15.50 23.84 8.25
CA ALA A 296 -14.10 23.72 8.60
C ALA A 296 -13.21 24.24 7.47
N GLN A 297 -11.92 24.46 7.78
CA GLN A 297 -10.93 24.89 6.82
C GLN A 297 -9.51 24.60 7.30
N THR A 298 -8.68 24.09 6.40
CA THR A 298 -7.24 23.92 6.58
C THR A 298 -6.48 25.04 5.89
N VAL A 299 -5.52 25.61 6.60
CA VAL A 299 -4.59 26.62 6.06
C VAL A 299 -3.16 26.35 6.52
N ARG A 300 -2.19 26.95 5.83
CA ARG A 300 -0.82 27.06 6.37
C ARG A 300 -0.85 27.99 7.56
N THR A 301 -0.32 27.54 8.70
CA THR A 301 -0.20 28.39 9.90
C THR A 301 0.67 29.60 9.60
N ASN A 302 1.78 29.36 8.90
CA ASN A 302 2.63 30.39 8.33
C ASN A 302 3.03 29.95 6.92
N PRO A 303 2.72 30.73 5.86
CA PRO A 303 3.05 30.36 4.48
C PRO A 303 4.55 30.11 4.23
N GLN A 304 5.43 30.63 5.09
CA GLN A 304 6.89 30.46 4.98
C GLN A 304 7.41 29.20 5.72
N ILE A 305 6.61 28.63 6.62
CA ILE A 305 6.99 27.44 7.38
C ILE A 305 6.33 26.23 6.74
N LYS A 306 7.16 25.32 6.22
CA LYS A 306 6.71 24.06 5.62
C LYS A 306 6.17 23.10 6.69
N TYR A 307 5.27 22.21 6.30
CA TYR A 307 4.68 21.14 7.12
C TYR A 307 3.95 21.62 8.38
N ASN A 308 3.51 22.88 8.41
CA ASN A 308 2.84 23.49 9.56
C ASN A 308 1.46 24.03 9.16
N TYR A 309 0.42 23.36 9.65
CA TYR A 309 -0.97 23.61 9.25
C TYR A 309 -1.86 23.91 10.44
N THR A 310 -2.89 24.71 10.17
CA THR A 310 -3.95 25.03 11.11
C THR A 310 -5.27 24.55 10.52
N VAL A 311 -5.98 23.70 11.27
CA VAL A 311 -7.35 23.28 11.00
C VAL A 311 -8.28 24.10 11.89
N ARG A 312 -9.20 24.82 11.24
CA ARG A 312 -10.24 25.63 11.89
C ARG A 312 -11.55 24.88 11.86
N ILE A 313 -12.17 24.69 13.01
CA ILE A 313 -13.51 24.11 13.12
C ILE A 313 -14.50 25.20 13.53
N SER A 314 -15.54 25.41 12.71
CA SER A 314 -16.51 26.48 12.91
C SER A 314 -17.41 26.23 14.11
N SER A 315 -17.59 27.23 14.97
CA SER A 315 -18.55 27.19 16.08
C SER A 315 -20.00 27.43 15.63
N ASN A 316 -20.26 27.83 14.38
CA ASN A 316 -21.61 28.20 13.91
C ASN A 316 -22.59 27.02 13.81
N TYR A 317 -22.07 25.79 13.77
CA TYR A 317 -22.87 24.58 13.58
C TYR A 317 -23.31 24.00 14.94
N THR A 318 -24.10 24.79 15.68
CA THR A 318 -24.46 24.53 17.09
C THR A 318 -25.34 23.30 17.32
N SER A 319 -26.07 22.89 16.28
CA SER A 319 -26.96 21.72 16.31
C SER A 319 -26.37 20.52 15.58
N ALA A 320 -25.13 20.61 15.07
CA ALA A 320 -24.52 19.52 14.31
C ALA A 320 -24.40 18.24 15.13
N THR A 321 -24.27 17.11 14.44
CA THR A 321 -23.96 15.83 15.08
C THR A 321 -22.47 15.62 15.28
N THR A 322 -22.10 14.67 16.14
CA THR A 322 -20.72 14.19 16.32
C THR A 322 -20.17 13.66 15.02
N LEU A 323 -21.02 12.99 14.22
CA LEU A 323 -20.66 12.45 12.93
C LEU A 323 -20.34 13.55 11.90
N PHE A 324 -21.10 14.64 11.90
CA PHE A 324 -20.78 15.82 11.09
C PHE A 324 -19.42 16.41 11.46
N ARG A 325 -19.14 16.56 12.77
CA ARG A 325 -17.83 17.07 13.24
C ARG A 325 -16.69 16.14 12.85
N ALA A 326 -16.88 14.83 13.00
CA ALA A 326 -15.89 13.84 12.61
C ALA A 326 -15.59 13.94 11.10
N SER A 327 -16.62 14.03 10.27
CA SER A 327 -16.46 14.17 8.81
C SER A 327 -15.65 15.40 8.43
N ASN A 328 -15.92 16.55 9.06
CA ASN A 328 -15.18 17.78 8.80
C ASN A 328 -13.72 17.65 9.24
N ILE A 329 -13.45 17.10 10.44
CA ILE A 329 -12.08 16.90 10.92
C ILE A 329 -11.30 16.01 9.94
N LEU A 330 -11.83 14.84 9.58
CA LEU A 330 -11.15 13.91 8.68
C LEU A 330 -10.90 14.51 7.29
N HIS A 331 -11.86 15.29 6.78
CA HIS A 331 -11.72 16.04 5.53
C HIS A 331 -10.57 17.04 5.60
N GLU A 332 -10.48 17.82 6.67
CA GLU A 332 -9.42 18.81 6.84
C GLU A 332 -8.03 18.17 7.05
N PHE A 333 -7.94 17.04 7.75
CA PHE A 333 -6.68 16.30 7.84
C PHE A 333 -6.21 15.78 6.48
N THR A 334 -7.14 15.42 5.59
CA THR A 334 -6.84 15.08 4.19
C THR A 334 -6.26 16.28 3.44
N HIS A 335 -6.80 17.49 3.64
CA HIS A 335 -6.21 18.71 3.09
C HIS A 335 -4.80 18.98 3.63
N ALA A 336 -4.57 18.81 4.92
CA ALA A 336 -3.24 19.00 5.52
C ALA A 336 -2.20 18.05 4.93
N TYR A 337 -2.57 16.79 4.68
CA TYR A 337 -1.75 15.82 3.97
C TYR A 337 -1.40 16.28 2.54
N PHE A 338 -2.38 16.68 1.73
CA PHE A 338 -2.06 17.14 0.36
C PHE A 338 -1.18 18.38 0.33
N MET A 339 -1.35 19.28 1.31
CA MET A 339 -0.49 20.43 1.44
C MET A 339 0.96 20.04 1.78
N SER A 340 1.18 18.91 2.46
CA SER A 340 2.53 18.39 2.75
C SER A 340 3.22 17.84 1.51
N LEU A 341 2.49 17.21 0.60
CA LEU A 341 3.05 16.81 -0.69
C LEU A 341 3.52 18.02 -1.52
N ILE A 342 2.76 19.12 -1.46
CA ILE A 342 3.16 20.39 -2.09
C ILE A 342 4.44 20.94 -1.43
N ASP A 343 4.61 20.78 -0.12
CA ASP A 343 5.84 21.17 0.57
C ASP A 343 7.03 20.29 0.23
N ASP A 344 6.83 18.98 0.14
CA ASP A 344 7.83 18.02 -0.30
C ASP A 344 8.34 18.37 -1.69
N TYR A 345 7.43 18.66 -2.61
CA TYR A 345 7.79 19.12 -3.94
C TYR A 345 8.57 20.42 -3.87
N ASN A 346 8.08 21.44 -3.16
CA ASN A 346 8.75 22.73 -3.08
C ASN A 346 10.12 22.65 -2.39
N SER A 347 10.38 21.60 -1.60
CA SER A 347 11.68 21.32 -0.97
C SER A 347 12.64 20.60 -1.90
N THR A 348 12.16 19.61 -2.64
CA THR A 348 13.00 18.67 -3.39
C THR A 348 13.04 18.95 -4.89
N SER A 349 12.07 19.72 -5.40
CA SER A 349 11.70 19.80 -6.82
C SER A 349 11.46 18.44 -7.47
N ASN A 350 11.21 17.40 -6.66
CA ASN A 350 11.02 16.04 -7.13
C ASN A 350 9.52 15.80 -7.41
N PRO A 351 9.10 15.62 -8.66
CA PRO A 351 7.69 15.35 -8.99
C PRO A 351 7.19 14.00 -8.45
N VAL A 352 8.10 13.07 -8.10
CA VAL A 352 7.76 11.74 -7.55
C VAL A 352 7.00 11.84 -6.22
N VAL A 353 7.07 12.97 -5.52
CA VAL A 353 6.27 13.20 -4.29
C VAL A 353 4.76 13.17 -4.54
N PHE A 354 4.32 13.25 -5.81
CA PHE A 354 2.94 13.11 -6.22
C PHE A 354 2.65 11.80 -6.96
N ALA A 355 3.57 10.83 -6.95
CA ALA A 355 3.44 9.57 -7.68
C ALA A 355 2.13 8.83 -7.37
N ASP A 356 1.74 8.81 -6.09
CA ASP A 356 0.53 8.15 -5.60
C ASP A 356 -0.70 9.08 -5.59
N THR A 357 -0.54 10.32 -6.07
CA THR A 357 -1.62 11.32 -6.19
C THR A 357 -1.57 11.94 -7.59
N PRO A 358 -1.72 11.13 -8.66
CA PRO A 358 -1.52 11.56 -10.05
C PRO A 358 -2.40 12.75 -10.42
N THR A 359 -3.58 12.87 -9.81
CA THR A 359 -4.48 13.99 -10.03
C THR A 359 -3.96 15.27 -9.34
N LEU A 360 -3.37 15.16 -8.15
CA LEU A 360 -2.70 16.27 -7.47
C LEU A 360 -1.42 16.69 -8.20
N PHE A 361 -0.67 15.73 -8.75
CA PHE A 361 0.47 15.98 -9.62
C PHE A 361 0.06 16.79 -10.85
N GLN A 362 -1.00 16.35 -11.54
CA GLN A 362 -1.53 17.03 -12.70
C GLN A 362 -2.00 18.45 -12.33
N ALA A 363 -2.68 18.62 -11.18
CA ALA A 363 -3.08 19.94 -10.67
C ALA A 363 -1.88 20.88 -10.43
N TYR A 364 -0.79 20.33 -9.90
CA TYR A 364 0.44 21.07 -9.68
C TYR A 364 1.08 21.50 -11.01
N CYS A 365 1.23 20.56 -11.94
CA CYS A 365 1.73 20.79 -13.29
C CYS A 365 0.90 21.86 -14.00
N ASP A 366 -0.42 21.75 -13.95
CA ASP A 366 -1.34 22.70 -14.54
C ASP A 366 -1.34 24.05 -13.82
N ARG A 367 -1.03 24.15 -12.53
CA ARG A 367 -0.87 25.45 -11.85
C ARG A 367 0.45 26.14 -12.21
N LYS A 368 1.52 25.37 -12.39
CA LYS A 368 2.87 25.87 -12.72
C LYS A 368 3.06 26.09 -14.22
N TYR A 369 2.33 25.35 -15.04
CA TYR A 369 2.32 25.37 -16.51
C TYR A 369 0.86 25.44 -17.00
N PRO A 370 0.16 26.58 -16.79
CA PRO A 370 -1.27 26.69 -17.03
C PRO A 370 -1.69 26.27 -18.44
N PRO A 371 -2.55 25.24 -18.59
CA PRO A 371 -3.38 25.13 -19.78
C PRO A 371 -4.33 26.33 -19.86
N LYS A 372 -4.97 26.52 -21.02
CA LYS A 372 -5.67 27.75 -21.39
C LYS A 372 -6.69 28.21 -20.33
N PRO A 373 -7.00 29.53 -20.27
CA PRO A 373 -7.94 30.06 -19.29
C PRO A 373 -9.28 29.34 -19.44
N ASN A 374 -9.74 28.70 -18.36
CA ASN A 374 -11.06 28.08 -18.08
C ASN A 374 -11.01 26.64 -17.52
N GLU A 375 -9.83 26.05 -17.26
CA GLU A 375 -9.74 24.62 -16.90
C GLU A 375 -9.25 24.23 -15.49
N LEU A 376 -8.90 25.13 -14.56
CA LEU A 376 -8.46 24.69 -13.21
C LEU A 376 -8.99 25.52 -12.06
N PRO A 377 -9.73 24.88 -11.12
CA PRO A 377 -9.08 24.38 -9.89
C PRO A 377 -9.73 23.13 -9.20
N ASN A 378 -9.80 21.93 -9.83
CA ASN A 378 -10.55 20.78 -9.23
C ASN A 378 -9.85 19.45 -9.07
N LEU A 379 -8.60 19.35 -9.49
CA LEU A 379 -7.94 18.06 -9.56
C LEU A 379 -7.59 17.49 -8.17
N HIS A 380 -7.31 18.31 -7.14
CA HIS A 380 -7.21 17.79 -5.77
C HIS A 380 -8.56 17.29 -5.22
N HIS A 381 -9.69 17.89 -5.62
CA HIS A 381 -11.01 17.41 -5.22
C HIS A 381 -11.36 16.11 -5.96
N LYS A 382 -10.88 15.95 -7.21
CA LYS A 382 -11.00 14.70 -7.96
C LYS A 382 -10.20 13.57 -7.29
N GLU A 383 -8.97 13.85 -6.86
CA GLU A 383 -8.19 12.91 -6.05
C GLU A 383 -8.99 12.51 -4.80
N MET A 384 -9.52 13.49 -4.06
CA MET A 384 -10.40 13.26 -2.89
C MET A 384 -11.61 12.37 -3.20
N ALA A 385 -12.29 12.63 -4.32
CA ALA A 385 -13.45 11.89 -4.77
C ALA A 385 -13.14 10.41 -5.06
N GLU A 386 -12.05 10.14 -5.77
CA GLU A 386 -11.72 8.80 -6.28
C GLU A 386 -11.11 7.91 -5.18
N THR A 387 -10.26 8.50 -4.34
CA THR A 387 -9.44 7.73 -3.39
C THR A 387 -9.90 7.91 -1.93
N TYR A 388 -10.37 9.10 -1.54
CA TYR A 388 -10.49 9.49 -0.13
C TYR A 388 -11.91 9.43 0.40
N VAL A 389 -12.93 9.62 -0.44
CA VAL A 389 -14.33 9.52 -0.02
C VAL A 389 -14.63 8.16 0.60
N LYS A 390 -14.07 7.06 0.05
CA LYS A 390 -14.23 5.71 0.62
C LYS A 390 -13.48 5.56 1.95
N ALA A 391 -12.28 6.12 2.06
CA ALA A 391 -11.49 6.08 3.30
C ALA A 391 -12.17 6.86 4.43
N ILE A 392 -12.65 8.09 4.13
CA ILE A 392 -13.41 8.92 5.07
C ILE A 392 -14.74 8.23 5.42
N GLY A 393 -15.46 7.67 4.43
CA GLY A 393 -16.70 6.94 4.68
C GLY A 393 -16.51 5.71 5.58
N ALA A 394 -15.44 4.95 5.39
CA ALA A 394 -15.09 3.83 6.25
C ALA A 394 -14.78 4.29 7.69
N ALA A 395 -14.04 5.39 7.82
CA ALA A 395 -13.74 6.01 9.10
C ALA A 395 -14.97 6.51 9.85
N LEU A 396 -15.90 7.13 9.13
CA LEU A 396 -17.16 7.58 9.70
C LEU A 396 -18.04 6.41 10.13
N GLN A 397 -18.04 5.30 9.38
CA GLN A 397 -18.78 4.10 9.74
C GLN A 397 -18.26 3.49 11.04
N GLU A 398 -16.94 3.29 11.13
CA GLU A 398 -16.32 2.75 12.35
C GLU A 398 -16.53 3.70 13.53
N PHE A 399 -16.30 5.00 13.35
CA PHE A 399 -16.52 6.00 14.40
C PHE A 399 -17.94 5.92 14.98
N GLN A 400 -18.95 5.78 14.13
CA GLN A 400 -20.34 5.74 14.58
C GLN A 400 -20.74 4.40 15.18
N THR A 401 -20.26 3.28 14.62
CA THR A 401 -20.76 1.93 14.94
C THR A 401 -19.83 1.13 15.86
N GLY A 402 -18.57 1.54 15.98
CA GLY A 402 -17.49 0.75 16.58
C GLY A 402 -17.04 -0.43 15.74
N ILE A 403 -17.57 -0.60 14.52
CA ILE A 403 -17.29 -1.76 13.65
C ILE A 403 -16.52 -1.28 12.41
N PRO A 404 -15.28 -1.75 12.19
CA PRO A 404 -14.50 -1.39 11.02
C PRO A 404 -15.13 -1.90 9.73
N VAL A 405 -14.97 -1.14 8.65
CA VAL A 405 -15.26 -1.64 7.31
C VAL A 405 -14.17 -2.63 6.90
N ILE A 406 -14.57 -3.84 6.52
CA ILE A 406 -13.65 -4.87 6.03
C ILE A 406 -12.84 -4.31 4.85
N ALA A 407 -11.52 -4.54 4.85
CA ALA A 407 -10.63 -4.09 3.78
C ALA A 407 -11.16 -4.50 2.39
N GLY A 408 -11.12 -3.56 1.43
CA GLY A 408 -11.66 -3.75 0.08
C GLY A 408 -13.18 -3.70 -0.04
N LYS A 409 -13.94 -3.58 1.07
CA LYS A 409 -15.38 -3.33 1.03
C LYS A 409 -15.69 -1.83 1.02
N THR A 410 -16.80 -1.48 0.37
CA THR A 410 -17.28 -0.10 0.35
C THR A 410 -18.06 0.18 1.64
N PRO A 411 -17.84 1.33 2.29
CA PRO A 411 -18.66 1.75 3.43
C PRO A 411 -20.14 1.88 3.03
N SER A 412 -21.03 1.85 4.02
CA SER A 412 -22.45 2.12 3.78
C SER A 412 -22.65 3.48 3.13
N GLN A 413 -23.67 3.57 2.25
CA GLN A 413 -24.00 4.77 1.50
C GLN A 413 -24.17 5.99 2.42
N ILE A 414 -24.72 5.81 3.62
CA ILE A 414 -24.93 6.92 4.57
C ILE A 414 -23.62 7.64 4.92
N TYR A 415 -22.54 6.89 5.13
CA TYR A 415 -21.24 7.46 5.49
C TYR A 415 -20.49 7.98 4.26
N THR A 416 -20.68 7.31 3.12
CA THR A 416 -20.12 7.74 1.82
C THR A 416 -20.74 9.06 1.36
N ASP A 417 -22.06 9.21 1.50
CA ASP A 417 -22.80 10.44 1.20
C ASP A 417 -22.31 11.59 2.09
N LEU A 418 -22.07 11.33 3.38
CA LEU A 418 -21.55 12.37 4.28
C LEU A 418 -20.11 12.79 3.90
N ALA A 419 -19.26 11.84 3.52
CA ALA A 419 -17.92 12.12 3.01
C ALA A 419 -17.95 12.94 1.70
N TRP A 420 -18.82 12.58 0.75
CA TRP A 420 -19.10 13.38 -0.44
C TRP A 420 -19.63 14.78 -0.12
N GLY A 421 -20.41 14.90 0.95
CA GLY A 421 -20.90 16.17 1.47
C GLY A 421 -19.80 17.19 1.77
N GLY A 422 -18.60 16.74 2.14
CA GLY A 422 -17.42 17.60 2.31
C GLY A 422 -16.91 18.22 1.00
N LEU A 423 -17.23 17.61 -0.16
CA LEU A 423 -16.84 18.09 -1.49
C LEU A 423 -17.96 18.91 -2.17
N ARG A 424 -19.03 19.27 -1.45
CA ARG A 424 -20.15 20.04 -2.00
C ARG A 424 -19.69 21.35 -2.64
N GLY A 425 -20.26 21.66 -3.80
CA GLY A 425 -19.97 22.86 -4.56
C GLY A 425 -18.62 22.84 -5.28
N THR A 426 -17.83 21.76 -5.14
CA THR A 426 -16.67 21.52 -5.99
C THR A 426 -17.13 21.03 -7.37
N PRO A 427 -16.46 21.42 -8.45
CA PRO A 427 -16.81 20.92 -9.77
C PRO A 427 -16.79 19.39 -9.91
N ILE A 428 -15.89 18.65 -9.26
CA ILE A 428 -15.97 17.16 -9.29
C ILE A 428 -17.28 16.65 -8.70
N TYR A 429 -17.77 17.27 -7.62
CA TYR A 429 -19.05 16.91 -7.03
C TYR A 429 -20.20 17.18 -8.00
N ASN A 430 -20.18 18.33 -8.67
CA ASN A 430 -21.21 18.70 -9.65
C ASN A 430 -21.15 17.86 -10.94
N GLU A 431 -19.96 17.40 -11.34
CA GLU A 431 -19.73 16.50 -12.47
C GLU A 431 -20.20 15.08 -12.14
N THR A 432 -19.84 14.58 -10.95
CA THR A 432 -20.21 13.23 -10.48
C THR A 432 -21.71 13.13 -10.20
N PHE A 433 -22.29 14.17 -9.60
CA PHE A 433 -23.70 14.24 -9.24
C PHE A 433 -24.34 15.44 -9.92
N ALA A 434 -24.99 15.19 -11.06
CA ALA A 434 -25.71 16.22 -11.79
C ALA A 434 -26.68 16.96 -10.84
N VAL A 435 -26.62 18.30 -10.86
CA VAL A 435 -27.43 19.15 -9.97
C VAL A 435 -28.91 18.79 -10.11
N GLY A 436 -29.55 18.46 -8.99
CA GLY A 436 -30.95 18.06 -8.94
C GLY A 436 -31.24 16.59 -9.24
N SER A 437 -30.22 15.77 -9.52
CA SER A 437 -30.34 14.31 -9.52
C SER A 437 -30.72 13.78 -8.14
N GLU A 438 -31.22 12.53 -8.08
CA GLU A 438 -31.59 11.90 -6.81
C GLU A 438 -30.38 11.68 -5.90
N ASP A 439 -29.22 11.33 -6.46
CA ASP A 439 -27.96 11.25 -5.71
C ASP A 439 -27.55 12.61 -5.13
N TYR A 440 -27.59 13.66 -5.95
CA TYR A 440 -27.29 15.03 -5.50
C TYR A 440 -28.21 15.43 -4.34
N LYS A 441 -29.54 15.28 -4.49
CA LYS A 441 -30.50 15.60 -3.44
C LYS A 441 -30.27 14.78 -2.18
N ARG A 442 -29.97 13.49 -2.31
CA ARG A 442 -29.69 12.60 -1.17
C ARG A 442 -28.48 13.07 -0.39
N ILE A 443 -27.38 13.37 -1.06
CA ILE A 443 -26.13 13.81 -0.42
C ILE A 443 -26.33 15.18 0.24
N GLU A 444 -26.95 16.14 -0.45
CA GLU A 444 -27.31 17.45 0.13
C GLU A 444 -28.17 17.29 1.38
N ALA A 445 -29.19 16.43 1.32
CA ALA A 445 -30.10 16.15 2.43
C ALA A 445 -29.38 15.50 3.61
N ARG A 446 -28.53 14.49 3.36
CA ARG A 446 -27.72 13.82 4.39
C ARG A 446 -26.79 14.80 5.08
N TYR A 447 -26.04 15.58 4.30
CA TYR A 447 -25.13 16.58 4.83
C TYR A 447 -25.87 17.64 5.66
N ALA A 448 -26.99 18.15 5.17
CA ALA A 448 -27.81 19.13 5.87
C ALA A 448 -28.41 18.56 7.17
N ALA A 449 -28.89 17.31 7.16
CA ALA A 449 -29.43 16.63 8.32
C ALA A 449 -28.37 16.47 9.43
N GLU A 450 -27.16 16.03 9.09
CA GLU A 450 -26.06 15.90 10.08
C GLU A 450 -25.56 17.28 10.55
N SER A 451 -25.55 18.29 9.65
CA SER A 451 -25.19 19.67 9.97
C SER A 451 -26.14 20.34 10.95
N ASN A 452 -27.44 20.04 10.87
CA ASN A 452 -28.48 20.66 11.69
C ASN A 452 -28.98 19.77 12.84
N GLY A 453 -28.50 18.52 12.92
CA GLY A 453 -28.89 17.54 13.94
C GLY A 453 -30.35 17.10 13.84
N GLY A 454 -30.97 17.23 12.67
CA GLY A 454 -32.40 17.04 12.46
C GLY A 454 -32.72 16.30 11.18
N THR A 455 -33.82 16.67 10.54
CA THR A 455 -34.26 16.10 9.26
C THR A 455 -34.12 17.14 8.16
N SER A 456 -33.65 16.71 6.99
CA SER A 456 -33.62 17.51 5.77
C SER A 456 -34.02 16.62 4.59
N GLY A 457 -35.03 17.04 3.82
CA GLY A 457 -35.64 16.17 2.81
C GLY A 457 -36.08 14.82 3.40
N ASN A 458 -35.61 13.73 2.80
CA ASN A 458 -35.88 12.36 3.24
C ASN A 458 -34.77 11.77 4.13
N GLN A 459 -33.83 12.59 4.61
CA GLN A 459 -32.71 12.15 5.43
C GLN A 459 -32.87 12.69 6.86
N THR A 460 -32.72 11.80 7.85
CA THR A 460 -32.65 12.17 9.27
C THR A 460 -31.24 11.91 9.77
N ALA A 461 -30.73 12.84 10.59
CA ALA A 461 -29.43 12.72 11.22
C ALA A 461 -29.32 11.40 12.01
N ILE A 462 -28.24 10.66 11.78
CA ILE A 462 -27.94 9.41 12.50
C ILE A 462 -26.82 9.62 13.54
N GLY A 463 -26.02 10.67 13.38
CA GLY A 463 -25.01 11.03 14.37
C GLY A 463 -25.65 11.51 15.67
N LYS A 464 -24.95 11.32 16.78
CA LYS A 464 -25.40 11.83 18.08
C LYS A 464 -25.33 13.37 18.08
N PRO A 465 -26.24 14.10 18.74
CA PRO A 465 -26.13 15.54 18.86
C PRO A 465 -24.79 15.98 19.48
N CYS A 466 -24.13 16.95 18.86
CA CYS A 466 -22.86 17.51 19.33
C CYS A 466 -23.12 18.85 20.00
N LYS A 467 -23.26 18.83 21.33
CA LYS A 467 -23.49 20.04 22.12
C LYS A 467 -22.18 20.82 22.23
N ILE A 468 -22.23 22.12 21.93
CA ILE A 468 -21.09 23.02 22.10
C ILE A 468 -20.79 23.21 23.59
#